data_AF-A0A7Z9SC90-F1
#
_entry.id   AF-A0A7Z9SC90-F1
#
_cell.length_a   1.000
_cell.length_b   1.000
_cell.length_c   1.000
_cell.angle_alpha   90.00
_cell.angle_beta   90.00
_cell.angle_gamma   90.00
#
_symmetry.space_group_name_H-M   'P 1'
#
loop_
_entity.id
_entity.type
_entity.pdbx_description
1 polymer ?
#
loop_
_entity_poly.entity_id
_entity_poly.type
_entity_poly.pdbx_seq_one_letter_code
_entity_poly.pdbx_strand_id
1 'polypeptide(L)'
;MLNKFILFGLALSFIYGSDNAEKDSLPKAITFAGVNFSLIENGNSAVHYIWLHGDEKTAKMALDHHISHFPGKAFFIQNDDREVPYLQTRVDPNRIFSRRGSYYALKKFKPYWPPGTLKKAL
;
A
#
# COMPACT_ATOMS: atom_id res chain seq x y z
N MET A 1 -30.54 1.35 47.59
CA MET A 1 -30.68 0.59 46.32
C MET A 1 -30.28 1.38 45.07
N LEU A 2 -29.81 2.63 45.18
CA LEU A 2 -29.44 3.50 44.05
C LEU A 2 -28.09 3.13 43.38
N ASN A 3 -27.18 2.51 44.13
CA ASN A 3 -25.81 2.24 43.66
C ASN A 3 -25.72 1.12 42.60
N LYS A 4 -26.71 0.20 42.55
CA LYS A 4 -26.73 -0.90 41.57
C LYS A 4 -27.20 -0.43 40.18
N PHE A 5 -28.11 0.55 40.11
CA PHE A 5 -28.60 1.09 38.84
C PHE A 5 -27.54 1.93 38.11
N ILE A 6 -26.73 2.68 38.86
CA ILE A 6 -25.60 3.46 38.31
C ILE A 6 -24.54 2.51 37.74
N LEU A 7 -24.23 1.42 38.46
CA LEU A 7 -23.27 0.41 38.00
C LEU A 7 -23.76 -0.30 36.72
N PHE A 8 -25.07 -0.57 36.63
CA PHE A 8 -25.67 -1.19 35.45
C PHE A 8 -25.69 -0.23 34.24
N GLY A 9 -25.95 1.06 34.46
CA GLY A 9 -25.88 2.08 33.42
C GLY A 9 -24.47 2.28 32.86
N LEU A 10 -23.45 2.25 33.73
CA LEU A 10 -22.04 2.28 33.33
C LEU A 10 -21.67 1.04 32.49
N ALA A 11 -22.06 -0.16 32.92
CA ALA A 11 -21.81 -1.39 32.16
C ALA A 11 -22.48 -1.37 30.78
N LEU A 12 -23.71 -0.84 30.67
CA LEU A 12 -24.40 -0.69 29.37
C LEU A 12 -23.68 0.30 28.45
N SER A 13 -23.14 1.39 28.99
CA SER A 13 -22.43 2.39 28.19
C SER A 13 -21.12 1.88 27.58
N PHE A 14 -20.43 0.94 28.24
CA PHE A 14 -19.27 0.26 27.66
C PHE A 14 -19.65 -0.70 26.52
N ILE A 15 -20.81 -1.37 26.62
CA ILE A 15 -21.30 -2.28 25.57
C ILE A 15 -21.75 -1.47 24.34
N TYR A 16 -22.43 -0.34 24.54
CA TYR A 16 -22.88 0.52 23.43
C TYR A 16 -21.76 1.39 22.82
N GLY A 17 -20.69 1.68 23.57
CA GLY A 17 -19.53 2.44 23.07
C GLY A 17 -18.54 1.63 22.23
N SER A 18 -18.68 0.29 22.19
CA SER A 18 -17.73 -0.60 21.51
C SER A 18 -17.93 -0.72 20.00
N ASP A 19 -19.12 -0.40 19.47
CA ASP A 19 -19.52 -0.86 18.12
C ASP A 19 -19.73 0.23 17.07
N ASN A 20 -19.29 1.47 17.30
CA ASN A 20 -19.44 2.55 16.31
C ASN A 20 -18.14 3.29 15.98
N ALA A 21 -17.00 2.60 16.02
CA ALA A 21 -15.90 3.01 15.14
C ALA A 21 -16.27 2.54 13.74
N GLU A 22 -16.93 3.43 12.98
CA GLU A 22 -17.13 3.28 11.55
C GLU A 22 -15.81 2.79 10.95
N LYS A 23 -15.80 1.51 10.56
CA LYS A 23 -14.63 0.86 10.02
C LYS A 23 -14.51 1.41 8.61
N ASP A 24 -13.90 2.59 8.49
CA ASP A 24 -13.61 3.27 7.23
C ASP A 24 -12.86 2.26 6.35
N SER A 25 -13.62 1.52 5.54
CA SER A 25 -13.07 0.48 4.69
C SER A 25 -12.28 1.20 3.62
N LEU A 26 -10.97 1.17 3.74
CA LEU A 26 -10.10 1.85 2.79
C LEU A 26 -10.31 1.27 1.38
N PRO A 27 -10.04 2.07 0.33
CA PRO A 27 -10.19 1.62 -1.04
C PRO A 27 -9.36 0.35 -1.26
N LYS A 28 -9.99 -0.67 -1.87
CA LYS A 28 -9.36 -1.98 -2.16
C LYS A 28 -8.13 -1.88 -3.07
N ALA A 29 -7.91 -0.74 -3.73
CA ALA A 29 -6.78 -0.48 -4.58
C ALA A 29 -6.40 1.00 -4.61
N ILE A 30 -5.14 1.30 -4.91
CA ILE A 30 -4.64 2.64 -5.18
C ILE A 30 -3.83 2.67 -6.46
N THR A 31 -3.76 3.84 -7.11
CA THR A 31 -2.86 4.08 -8.24
C THR A 31 -1.81 5.09 -7.83
N PHE A 32 -0.54 4.75 -7.96
CA PHE A 32 0.58 5.64 -7.69
C PHE A 32 1.55 5.65 -8.88
N ALA A 33 1.88 6.84 -9.37
CA ALA A 33 2.75 7.03 -10.54
C ALA A 33 2.32 6.20 -11.78
N GLY A 34 1.01 5.98 -11.95
CA GLY A 34 0.45 5.16 -13.04
C GLY A 34 0.52 3.65 -12.81
N VAL A 35 0.97 3.20 -11.64
CA VAL A 35 1.04 1.79 -11.24
C VAL A 35 -0.08 1.48 -10.26
N ASN A 36 -0.79 0.39 -10.48
CA ASN A 36 -1.87 -0.06 -9.61
C ASN A 36 -1.35 -0.96 -8.48
N PHE A 37 -1.91 -0.79 -7.29
CA PHE A 37 -1.65 -1.61 -6.12
C PHE A 37 -2.96 -2.11 -5.53
N SER A 38 -3.04 -3.40 -5.19
CA SER A 38 -4.11 -3.91 -4.33
C SER A 38 -3.77 -3.68 -2.87
N LEU A 39 -4.79 -3.37 -2.07
CA LEU A 39 -4.66 -3.09 -0.64
C LEU A 39 -5.25 -4.23 0.18
N ILE A 40 -4.48 -4.70 1.17
CA ILE A 40 -4.97 -5.61 2.21
C ILE A 40 -4.68 -4.97 3.57
N GLU A 41 -5.65 -5.03 4.48
CA GLU A 41 -5.53 -4.48 5.82
C GLU A 41 -6.03 -5.48 6.87
N ASN A 42 -5.40 -5.44 8.04
CA ASN A 42 -5.84 -6.15 9.23
C ASN A 42 -5.70 -5.23 10.44
N GLY A 43 -6.77 -5.10 11.23
CA GLY A 43 -6.79 -4.26 12.43
C GLY A 43 -6.47 -2.78 12.18
N ASN A 44 -6.18 -2.07 13.28
CA ASN A 44 -5.72 -0.67 13.24
C ASN A 44 -4.23 -0.64 13.60
N SER A 45 -3.41 -0.15 12.68
CA SER A 45 -1.95 -0.09 12.84
C SER A 45 -1.37 1.01 11.96
N ALA A 46 -0.35 1.70 12.47
CA ALA A 46 0.42 2.66 11.68
C ALA A 46 1.44 1.99 10.76
N VAL A 47 1.60 0.65 10.85
CA VAL A 47 2.60 -0.09 10.08
C VAL A 47 2.09 -0.36 8.66
N HIS A 48 2.90 0.05 7.70
CA HIS A 48 2.64 -0.10 6.28
C HIS A 48 3.73 -0.94 5.62
N TYR A 49 3.32 -1.90 4.80
CA TYR A 49 4.19 -2.80 4.06
C TYR A 49 3.96 -2.61 2.56
N ILE A 50 5.00 -2.80 1.76
CA ILE A 50 4.90 -2.67 0.31
C ILE A 50 5.66 -3.79 -0.38
N TRP A 51 5.02 -4.39 -1.37
CA TRP A 51 5.62 -5.37 -2.28
C TRP A 51 5.69 -4.74 -3.67
N LEU A 52 6.92 -4.41 -4.09
CA LEU A 52 7.21 -3.57 -5.27
C LEU A 52 7.62 -4.33 -6.52
N HIS A 53 8.18 -5.54 -6.40
CA HIS A 53 8.62 -6.33 -7.55
C HIS A 53 7.70 -7.54 -7.71
N GLY A 54 7.07 -7.65 -8.87
CA GLY A 54 6.06 -8.67 -9.14
C GLY A 54 6.61 -10.10 -9.14
N ASP A 55 7.90 -10.26 -9.40
CA ASP A 55 8.59 -11.55 -9.50
C ASP A 55 9.05 -12.09 -8.13
N GLU A 56 9.06 -11.26 -7.08
CA GLU A 56 9.44 -11.63 -5.72
C GLU A 56 8.30 -12.35 -4.97
N LYS A 57 7.79 -13.45 -5.52
CA LYS A 57 6.59 -14.16 -5.02
C LYS A 57 6.72 -14.66 -3.57
N THR A 58 7.91 -15.05 -3.13
CA THR A 58 8.13 -15.47 -1.74
C THR A 58 7.90 -14.32 -0.74
N ALA A 59 8.30 -13.10 -1.09
CA ALA A 59 8.03 -11.92 -0.27
C ALA A 59 6.52 -11.61 -0.21
N LYS A 60 5.82 -11.77 -1.35
CA LYS A 60 4.35 -11.67 -1.40
C LYS A 60 3.70 -12.66 -0.42
N MET A 61 4.06 -13.94 -0.48
CA MET A 61 3.51 -14.98 0.38
C MET A 61 3.78 -14.70 1.86
N ALA A 62 4.99 -14.27 2.20
CA ALA A 62 5.34 -13.90 3.56
C ALA A 62 4.50 -12.72 4.07
N LEU A 63 4.26 -11.72 3.21
CA LEU A 63 3.47 -10.55 3.58
C LEU A 63 1.98 -10.86 3.68
N ASP A 64 1.44 -11.68 2.76
CA ASP A 64 0.06 -12.20 2.85
C ASP A 64 -0.16 -12.94 4.16
N HIS A 65 0.76 -13.83 4.54
CA HIS A 65 0.71 -14.57 5.80
C HIS A 65 0.86 -13.65 7.02
N HIS A 66 1.74 -12.65 6.95
CA HIS A 66 1.94 -11.72 8.06
C HIS A 66 0.69 -10.88 8.31
N ILE A 67 0.10 -10.31 7.27
CA ILE A 67 -1.09 -9.45 7.39
C ILE A 67 -2.32 -10.24 7.83
N SER A 68 -2.42 -11.54 7.53
CA SER A 68 -3.54 -12.35 8.03
C SER A 68 -3.48 -12.58 9.55
N HIS A 69 -2.32 -12.43 10.19
CA HIS A 69 -2.13 -12.68 11.63
C HIS A 69 -1.85 -11.42 12.46
N PHE A 70 -1.31 -10.36 11.86
CA PHE A 70 -0.84 -9.18 12.58
C PHE A 70 -1.43 -7.88 12.03
N PRO A 71 -1.72 -6.88 12.88
CA PRO A 71 -2.25 -5.60 12.42
C PRO A 71 -1.29 -4.83 11.51
N GLY A 72 -1.81 -4.34 10.39
CA GLY A 72 -1.02 -3.62 9.39
C GLY A 72 -1.76 -3.44 8.07
N LYS A 73 -1.12 -2.72 7.15
CA LYS A 73 -1.62 -2.46 5.81
C LYS A 73 -0.56 -2.80 4.76
N ALA A 74 -0.90 -3.61 3.78
CA ALA A 74 0.02 -4.04 2.73
C ALA A 74 -0.45 -3.60 1.34
N PHE A 75 0.48 -3.03 0.58
CA PHE A 75 0.30 -2.62 -0.81
C PHE A 75 1.01 -3.60 -1.74
N PHE A 76 0.25 -4.26 -2.62
CA PHE A 76 0.79 -5.23 -3.57
C PHE A 76 0.70 -4.70 -4.99
N ILE A 77 1.86 -4.51 -5.63
CA ILE A 77 1.92 -4.10 -7.02
C ILE A 77 1.16 -5.07 -7.92
N GLN A 78 0.35 -4.55 -8.83
CA GLN A 78 -0.37 -5.35 -9.82
C GLN A 78 0.52 -5.56 -11.05
N ASN A 79 1.55 -6.37 -10.87
CA ASN A 79 2.50 -6.76 -11.91
C ASN A 79 3.10 -8.13 -11.57
N ASP A 80 3.46 -8.92 -12.57
CA ASP A 80 4.15 -10.20 -12.37
C ASP A 80 5.67 -10.11 -12.55
N ASP A 81 6.14 -9.05 -13.21
CA ASP A 81 7.55 -8.83 -13.49
C ASP A 81 8.23 -7.89 -12.47
N ARG A 82 9.57 -7.85 -12.53
CA ARG A 82 10.39 -6.89 -11.76
C ARG A 82 10.13 -5.44 -12.16
N GLU A 83 10.00 -5.18 -13.45
CA GLU A 83 9.77 -3.84 -13.99
C GLU A 83 8.32 -3.65 -14.43
N VAL A 84 7.84 -2.41 -14.36
CA VAL A 84 6.50 -2.04 -14.81
C VAL A 84 6.54 -1.32 -16.16
N PRO A 85 5.51 -1.45 -16.99
CA PRO A 85 5.37 -0.65 -18.22
C PRO A 85 5.34 0.85 -17.94
N TYR A 86 6.02 1.63 -18.78
CA TYR A 86 5.99 3.09 -18.76
C TYR A 86 6.13 3.64 -20.19
N LEU A 87 5.04 4.18 -20.74
CA LEU A 87 4.98 4.62 -22.14
C LEU A 87 5.44 3.50 -23.10
N GLN A 88 6.50 3.74 -23.88
CA GLN A 88 7.12 2.74 -24.78
C GLN A 88 8.39 2.11 -24.19
N THR A 89 8.52 2.10 -22.87
CA THR A 89 9.62 1.46 -22.15
C THR A 89 9.09 0.76 -20.89
N ARG A 90 9.99 0.24 -20.08
CA ARG A 90 9.74 -0.24 -18.73
C ARG A 90 10.63 0.47 -17.73
N VAL A 91 10.24 0.48 -16.46
CA VAL A 91 10.98 1.11 -15.37
C VAL A 91 10.93 0.24 -14.12
N ASP A 92 12.01 0.27 -13.34
CA ASP A 92 12.07 -0.38 -12.04
C ASP A 92 11.31 0.48 -11.00
N PRO A 93 10.19 0.00 -10.43
CA PRO A 93 9.37 0.78 -9.51
C PRO A 93 10.10 1.10 -8.19
N ASN A 94 11.15 0.36 -7.83
CA ASN A 94 11.97 0.60 -6.65
C ASN A 94 13.16 1.54 -6.93
N ARG A 95 13.16 2.25 -8.07
CA ARG A 95 14.21 3.21 -8.44
C ARG A 95 13.67 4.61 -8.73
N ILE A 96 12.37 4.85 -8.56
CA ILE A 96 11.73 6.13 -8.90
C ILE A 96 11.45 7.06 -7.71
N PHE A 97 11.98 6.74 -6.52
CA PHE A 97 11.79 7.55 -5.30
C PHE A 97 12.68 8.79 -5.22
N SER A 98 13.53 9.04 -6.21
CA SER A 98 14.33 10.27 -6.29
C SER A 98 14.54 10.67 -7.74
N ARG A 99 14.63 11.98 -8.03
CA ARG A 99 14.91 12.48 -9.39
C ARG A 99 16.14 11.80 -10.03
N ARG A 100 17.22 11.63 -9.26
CA ARG A 100 18.45 10.97 -9.73
C ARG A 100 18.22 9.50 -10.04
N GLY A 101 17.54 8.77 -9.14
CA GLY A 101 17.19 7.36 -9.37
C GLY A 101 16.30 7.19 -10.60
N SER A 102 15.24 8.00 -10.70
CA SER A 102 14.30 8.01 -11.82
C SER A 102 15.01 8.28 -13.15
N TYR A 103 15.97 9.22 -13.18
CA TYR A 103 16.74 9.52 -14.39
C TYR A 103 17.47 8.27 -14.92
N TYR A 104 18.19 7.56 -14.05
CA TYR A 104 18.91 6.36 -14.44
C TYR A 104 17.97 5.20 -14.75
N ALA A 105 16.87 5.04 -14.00
CA ALA A 105 15.89 4.01 -14.25
C ALA A 105 15.21 4.16 -15.62
N LEU A 106 14.80 5.37 -15.99
CA LEU A 106 14.19 5.69 -17.29
C LEU A 106 15.17 5.52 -18.46
N LYS A 107 16.47 5.75 -18.24
CA LYS A 107 17.50 5.56 -19.26
C LYS A 107 17.95 4.12 -19.45
N LYS A 108 17.77 3.24 -18.46
CA LYS A 108 18.24 1.85 -18.50
C LYS A 108 17.69 1.07 -19.69
N PHE A 109 16.39 1.18 -19.94
CA PHE A 109 15.70 0.45 -21.01
C PHE A 109 15.41 1.30 -22.26
N LYS A 110 15.55 2.63 -22.15
CA LYS A 110 15.45 3.58 -23.24
C LYS A 110 16.56 4.64 -23.13
N PRO A 111 17.75 4.42 -23.71
CA PRO A 111 18.87 5.35 -23.56
C PRO A 111 18.64 6.69 -24.27
N TYR A 112 17.93 6.67 -25.40
CA TYR A 112 17.66 7.84 -26.24
C TYR A 112 16.22 8.33 -26.06
N TRP A 113 16.08 9.46 -25.37
CA TRP A 113 14.81 10.16 -25.19
C TRP A 113 14.78 11.40 -26.10
N PRO A 114 13.64 11.70 -26.74
CA PRO A 114 13.50 12.96 -27.48
C PRO A 114 13.79 14.17 -26.57
N PRO A 115 14.38 15.25 -27.08
CA PRO A 115 14.73 16.42 -26.28
C PRO A 115 13.56 16.91 -25.40
N GLY A 116 13.83 17.16 -24.12
CA GLY A 116 12.84 17.66 -23.16
C GLY A 116 11.83 16.63 -22.61
N THR A 117 11.72 15.42 -23.18
CA THR A 117 10.75 14.41 -22.69
C THR A 117 11.16 13.81 -21.36
N LEU A 118 12.45 13.46 -21.20
CA LEU A 118 12.97 12.90 -19.95
C LEU A 118 12.80 13.86 -18.77
N LYS A 119 12.97 15.18 -18.98
CA LYS A 119 12.79 16.20 -17.93
C LYS A 119 11.33 16.29 -17.46
N LYS A 120 10.35 16.05 -18.35
CA LYS A 120 8.93 16.02 -17.97
C LYS A 120 8.57 14.81 -17.11
N ALA A 121 9.34 13.72 -17.23
CA ALA A 121 9.16 12.50 -16.46
C ALA A 121 9.84 12.51 -15.08
N LEU A 122 10.50 13.62 -14.68
CA LEU A 122 11.33 13.76 -13.46
C LEU A 122 10.90 14.92 -12.56
#